data_AF-A0A7W0HB57-F1
#
_entry.id   AF-A0A7W0HB57-F1
#
_cell.length_a   1.000
_cell.length_b   1.000
_cell.length_c   1.000
_cell.angle_alpha   90.00
_cell.angle_beta   90.00
_cell.angle_gamma   90.00
#
_symmetry.space_group_name_H-M   'P 1'
#
loop_
_entity.id
_entity.type
_entity.pdbx_description
1 polymer ?
#
loop_
_entity_poly.entity_id
_entity_poly.type
_entity_poly.pdbx_seq_one_letter_code
_entity_poly.pdbx_strand_id
1 'polypeptide(L)'
;RAGNLQKLAEFYNSPGFCDEHSFVYLATDLEAVPSAVQGVEEQHMTIEEVALADVPALIRAGELVDAKSIIGLTLARELLGA
;
A
#
# COMPACT_ATOMS: atom_id res chain seq x y z
N ARG A 1 1.16 -1.97 -14.94
CA ARG A 1 2.18 -3.04 -14.85
C ARG A 1 3.42 -2.46 -14.18
N ALA A 2 4.11 -3.21 -13.32
CA ALA A 2 5.37 -2.75 -12.69
C ALA A 2 6.58 -3.33 -13.41
N GLY A 3 7.61 -2.50 -13.64
CA GLY A 3 8.91 -2.94 -14.18
C GLY A 3 9.85 -3.47 -13.09
N ASN A 4 9.69 -3.00 -11.86
CA ASN A 4 10.47 -3.45 -10.71
C ASN A 4 9.57 -3.66 -9.48
N LEU A 5 9.87 -4.73 -8.72
CA LEU A 5 9.21 -5.08 -7.46
C LEU A 5 10.25 -5.36 -6.38
N GLN A 6 10.26 -4.56 -5.33
CA GLN A 6 11.16 -4.71 -4.19
C GLN A 6 10.38 -5.04 -2.93
N LYS A 7 10.71 -6.13 -2.23
CA LYS A 7 10.10 -6.45 -0.93
C LYS A 7 10.48 -5.37 0.08
N LEU A 8 9.48 -4.81 0.77
CA LEU A 8 9.68 -3.84 1.85
C LEU A 8 9.61 -4.50 3.22
N ALA A 9 8.58 -5.33 3.45
CA ALA A 9 8.34 -5.94 4.75
C ALA A 9 7.50 -7.20 4.66
N GLU A 10 7.48 -7.95 5.75
CA GLU A 10 6.47 -8.95 6.05
C GLU A 10 6.07 -8.84 7.52
N PHE A 11 4.80 -9.08 7.82
CA PHE A 11 4.28 -8.97 9.18
C PHE A 11 2.99 -9.76 9.34
N TYR A 12 2.67 -10.10 10.58
CA TYR A 12 1.38 -10.63 10.95
C TYR A 12 0.42 -9.48 11.27
N ASN A 13 -0.75 -9.46 10.64
CA ASN A 13 -1.70 -8.36 10.79
C ASN A 13 -2.27 -8.30 12.22
N SER A 14 -2.56 -9.45 12.81
CA SER A 14 -3.19 -9.56 14.14
C SER A 14 -2.84 -10.88 14.81
N PRO A 15 -1.60 -11.06 15.31
CA PRO A 15 -1.10 -12.34 15.84
C PRO A 15 -1.94 -12.95 16.98
N GLY A 16 -2.69 -12.12 17.71
CA GLY A 16 -3.57 -12.56 18.79
C GLY A 16 -4.92 -13.10 18.33
N PHE A 17 -5.24 -13.04 17.03
CA PHE A 17 -6.52 -13.42 16.47
C PHE A 17 -6.40 -14.31 15.22
N CYS A 18 -5.43 -14.01 14.35
CA CYS A 18 -5.28 -14.63 13.03
C CYS A 18 -3.80 -14.91 12.73
N ASP A 19 -3.54 -15.93 11.93
CA ASP A 19 -2.23 -16.29 11.39
C ASP A 19 -1.94 -15.66 10.01
N GLU A 20 -2.76 -14.69 9.59
CA GLU A 20 -2.56 -13.92 8.37
C GLU A 20 -1.18 -13.25 8.39
N HIS A 21 -0.38 -13.61 7.39
CA HIS A 21 0.98 -13.13 7.19
C HIS A 21 1.06 -12.36 5.86
N SER A 22 1.19 -11.04 5.98
CA SER A 22 1.21 -10.12 4.84
C SER A 22 2.62 -9.90 4.35
N PHE A 23 2.78 -9.79 3.02
CA PHE A 23 4.02 -9.39 2.35
C PHE A 23 3.77 -8.09 1.60
N VAL A 24 4.60 -7.08 1.84
CA VAL A 24 4.47 -5.76 1.20
C VAL A 24 5.64 -5.51 0.27
N TYR A 25 5.32 -5.08 -0.95
CA TYR A 25 6.28 -4.78 -2.01
C TYR A 25 6.10 -3.34 -2.50
N LEU A 26 7.20 -2.68 -2.80
CA LEU A 26 7.24 -1.44 -3.57
C LEU A 26 7.31 -1.77 -5.06
N ALA A 27 6.35 -1.26 -5.82
CA ALA A 27 6.35 -1.32 -7.26
C ALA A 27 6.84 0.00 -7.86
N THR A 28 7.82 -0.07 -8.76
CA THR A 28 8.37 1.08 -9.49
C THR A 28 8.43 0.78 -10.99
N ASP A 29 8.79 1.78 -11.79
CA ASP A 29 8.77 1.71 -13.25
C ASP A 29 7.39 1.29 -13.77
N LEU A 30 6.37 2.04 -13.35
CA LEU A 30 4.97 1.71 -13.62
C LEU A 30 4.57 2.13 -15.03
N GLU A 31 3.92 1.21 -15.73
CA GLU A 31 3.24 1.45 -17.01
C GLU A 31 1.73 1.35 -16.83
N ALA A 32 0.99 2.27 -17.43
CA ALA A 32 -0.47 2.23 -17.42
C ALA A 32 -0.99 0.96 -18.12
N VAL A 33 -2.03 0.36 -17.56
CA VAL A 33 -2.73 -0.80 -18.12
C VAL A 33 -4.24 -0.55 -18.05
N PRO A 34 -5.04 -1.18 -18.91
CA PRO A 34 -6.50 -1.13 -18.79
C PRO A 34 -6.95 -1.63 -17.41
N SER A 35 -8.02 -1.03 -16.87
CA SER A 35 -8.63 -1.52 -15.64
C SER A 35 -9.16 -2.95 -15.83
N ALA A 36 -8.91 -3.81 -14.85
CA ALA A 36 -9.27 -5.22 -14.87
C ALA A 36 -9.87 -5.63 -13.52
N VAL A 37 -10.97 -4.99 -13.14
CA VAL A 37 -11.72 -5.28 -11.89
C VAL A 37 -12.19 -6.74 -11.83
N GLN A 38 -11.96 -7.39 -10.70
CA GLN A 38 -12.33 -8.77 -10.42
C GLN A 38 -13.55 -8.85 -9.51
N GLY A 39 -14.72 -9.14 -10.09
CA GLY A 39 -15.95 -9.33 -9.33
C GLY A 39 -16.60 -8.03 -8.85
N VAL A 40 -17.64 -8.14 -8.03
CA VAL A 40 -18.51 -7.01 -7.62
C VAL A 40 -17.84 -6.11 -6.57
N GLU A 41 -16.99 -6.67 -5.71
CA GLU A 41 -16.30 -5.90 -4.68
C GLU A 41 -15.35 -4.86 -5.31
N GLU A 42 -14.60 -5.26 -6.33
CA GLU A 42 -13.64 -4.39 -7.00
C GLU A 42 -14.28 -3.31 -7.89
N GLN A 43 -15.56 -3.45 -8.26
CA GLN A 43 -16.27 -2.45 -9.08
C GLN A 43 -16.40 -1.09 -8.39
N HIS A 44 -16.30 -1.06 -7.07
CA HIS A 44 -16.43 0.15 -6.26
C HIS A 44 -15.08 0.72 -5.83
N MET A 45 -13.96 0.08 -6.20
CA MET A 45 -12.63 0.60 -5.87
C MET A 45 -12.30 1.83 -6.73
N THR A 46 -11.72 2.84 -6.08
CA THR A 46 -11.13 4.02 -6.74
C THR A 46 -9.62 3.96 -6.66
N ILE A 47 -8.95 4.66 -7.59
CA ILE A 47 -7.51 4.88 -7.54
C ILE A 47 -7.29 6.26 -6.94
N GLU A 48 -6.58 6.30 -5.82
CA GLU A 48 -6.22 7.54 -5.13
C GLU A 48 -4.72 7.77 -5.24
N GLU A 49 -4.32 8.97 -5.68
CA GLU A 49 -2.92 9.40 -5.71
C GLU A 49 -2.64 10.26 -4.49
N VAL A 50 -1.63 9.86 -3.71
CA VAL A 50 -1.20 10.58 -2.52
C VAL A 50 0.28 10.93 -2.62
N ALA A 51 0.65 12.16 -2.24
CA ALA A 51 2.06 12.50 -2.11
C ALA A 51 2.63 11.78 -0.88
N LEU A 52 3.78 11.13 -1.05
CA LEU A 52 4.44 10.41 0.06
C LEU A 52 4.73 11.33 1.25
N ALA A 53 5.02 12.60 1.00
CA ALA A 53 5.24 13.61 2.05
C ALA A 53 4.01 13.85 2.94
N ASP A 54 2.79 13.61 2.44
CA ASP A 54 1.54 13.82 3.17
C ASP A 54 1.14 12.62 4.04
N VAL A 55 1.76 11.46 3.84
CA VAL A 55 1.44 10.21 4.55
C VAL A 55 1.41 10.38 6.07
N PRO A 56 2.39 11.04 6.73
CA PRO A 56 2.33 11.24 8.19
C PRO A 56 1.14 12.11 8.64
N ALA A 57 0.68 13.04 7.81
CA ALA A 57 -0.49 13.86 8.11
C ALA A 57 -1.78 13.05 7.97
N LEU A 58 -1.92 12.26 6.90
CA LEU A 58 -3.08 11.38 6.67
C LEU A 58 -3.24 10.33 7.80
N ILE A 59 -2.13 9.76 8.27
CA ILE A 59 -2.13 8.84 9.42
C ILE A 59 -2.62 9.56 10.68
N ARG A 60 -2.08 10.75 10.97
CA ARG A 60 -2.46 11.52 12.17
C ARG A 60 -3.92 11.98 12.13
N ALA A 61 -4.44 12.30 10.95
CA ALA A 61 -5.82 12.69 10.74
C ALA A 61 -6.81 11.51 10.88
N GLY A 62 -6.32 10.26 10.87
CA GLY A 62 -7.17 9.08 10.85
C GLY A 62 -7.83 8.82 9.50
N GLU A 63 -7.34 9.47 8.44
CA GLU A 63 -7.76 9.18 7.06
C GLU A 63 -7.07 7.91 6.53
N LEU A 64 -5.88 7.63 7.05
CA LEU A 64 -5.13 6.41 6.74
C LEU A 64 -4.96 5.55 8.00
N VAL A 65 -5.83 4.55 8.15
CA VAL A 65 -5.94 3.70 9.36
C VAL A 65 -5.57 2.24 9.14
N ASP A 66 -5.52 1.80 7.89
CA ASP A 66 -5.21 0.42 7.52
C ASP A 66 -3.72 0.11 7.72
N ALA A 67 -3.41 -0.92 8.53
CA ALA A 67 -2.04 -1.21 8.97
C ALA A 67 -1.07 -1.51 7.82
N LYS A 68 -1.49 -2.29 6.82
CA LYS A 68 -0.65 -2.63 5.65
C LYS A 68 -0.35 -1.39 4.80
N SER A 69 -1.33 -0.49 4.66
CA SER A 69 -1.15 0.79 4.00
C SER A 69 -0.16 1.70 4.75
N ILE A 70 -0.30 1.79 6.09
CA ILE A 70 0.61 2.57 6.94
C ILE A 70 2.05 2.06 6.79
N ILE A 71 2.26 0.74 6.94
CA ILE A 71 3.58 0.13 6.87
C ILE A 71 4.20 0.35 5.48
N GLY A 72 3.45 0.03 4.41
CA GLY A 72 3.94 0.14 3.04
C GLY A 72 4.33 1.56 2.65
N LEU A 73 3.45 2.53 2.90
CA LEU A 73 3.69 3.93 2.53
C LEU A 73 4.79 4.58 3.38
N THR A 74 4.89 4.23 4.67
CA THR A 74 5.97 4.74 5.54
C THR A 74 7.34 4.26 5.08
N LEU A 75 7.47 2.96 4.78
CA LEU A 75 8.72 2.38 4.29
C LEU A 75 9.08 2.85 2.87
N ALA A 76 8.08 2.98 1.99
CA ALA A 76 8.30 3.54 0.65
C ALA A 76 8.79 4.99 0.72
N ARG A 77 8.20 5.81 1.59
CA ARG A 77 8.63 7.20 1.84
C ARG A 77 10.08 7.28 2.31
N GLU A 78 10.47 6.45 3.27
CA GLU A 78 11.85 6.39 3.78
C GLU A 78 12.83 5.99 2.67
N LEU A 79 12.51 4.94 1.92
CA LEU A 79 13.38 4.43 0.86
C LEU A 79 13.55 5.42 -0.30
N LEU A 80 12.51 6.17 -0.65
CA LEU A 80 12.50 7.12 -1.75
C LEU A 80 12.95 8.54 -1.33
N GLY A 81 13.21 8.78 -0.05
CA GLY A 81 13.69 10.07 0.46
C GLY A 81 12.64 11.19 0.40
N ALA A 82 11.36 10.85 0.58
CA ALA A 82 10.22 11.77 0.48
C ALA A 82 9.70 12.29 1.84
#